data_AF-A0A8H4M2S1-F1
#
_entry.id   AF-A0A8H4M2S1-F1
#
_cell.length_a   1.000
_cell.length_b   1.000
_cell.length_c   1.000
_cell.angle_alpha   90.00
_cell.angle_beta   90.00
_cell.angle_gamma   90.00
#
_symmetry.space_group_name_H-M   'P 1'
#
loop_
_entity.id
_entity.type
_entity.pdbx_description
1 polymer ?
#
loop_
_entity_poly.entity_id
_entity_poly.type
_entity_poly.pdbx_seq_one_letter_code
_entity_poly.pdbx_strand_id
1 'polypeptide(L)'
;MKLQYRSTTLLLSTFAFQLARADLSYYCEMAKDGTNMIQKAYCCDDLRPARYAENFLQGDKCTPADPKTVGDTCPNDGMMPTCCYTIEHVFICTSNGYIQNL
;
A
#
# COMPACT_ATOMS: atom_id res chain seq x y z
N MET A 1 -70.02 -5.07 11.71
CA MET A 1 -69.24 -5.76 10.65
C MET A 1 -67.81 -5.24 10.66
N LYS A 2 -66.87 -6.15 10.95
CA LYS A 2 -65.40 -6.21 10.74
C LYS A 2 -64.55 -4.92 10.80
N LEU A 3 -63.82 -4.76 11.92
CA LEU A 3 -62.55 -4.03 11.95
C LEU A 3 -61.52 -4.76 11.07
N GLN A 4 -61.02 -4.09 10.04
CA GLN A 4 -59.91 -4.58 9.23
C GLN A 4 -58.58 -4.29 9.95
N TYR A 5 -57.95 -5.34 10.45
CA TYR A 5 -56.61 -5.32 11.02
C TYR A 5 -55.60 -5.25 9.87
N ARG A 6 -54.88 -4.13 9.72
CA ARG A 6 -53.85 -3.94 8.70
C ARG A 6 -52.66 -4.86 8.98
N SER A 7 -52.22 -5.56 7.93
CA SER A 7 -51.16 -6.54 7.90
C SER A 7 -49.87 -6.11 8.62
N THR A 8 -49.45 -6.92 9.58
CA THR A 8 -48.13 -6.82 10.23
C THR A 8 -47.06 -7.32 9.26
N THR A 9 -46.31 -6.40 8.64
CA THR A 9 -45.14 -6.73 7.81
C THR A 9 -43.96 -7.08 8.70
N LEU A 10 -43.61 -8.37 8.80
CA LEU A 10 -42.38 -8.82 9.47
C LEU A 10 -41.20 -8.66 8.48
N LEU A 11 -40.33 -7.67 8.72
CA LEU A 11 -39.07 -7.51 7.98
C LEU A 11 -38.00 -8.42 8.63
N LEU A 12 -37.65 -9.52 7.97
CA LEU A 12 -36.45 -10.30 8.31
C LEU A 12 -35.20 -9.52 7.88
N SER A 13 -34.46 -8.97 8.84
CA SER A 13 -33.13 -8.41 8.62
C SER A 13 -32.12 -9.56 8.43
N THR A 14 -31.77 -9.82 7.18
CA THR A 14 -30.65 -10.69 6.82
C THR A 14 -29.34 -9.98 7.13
N PHE A 15 -28.64 -10.43 8.19
CA PHE A 15 -27.25 -10.04 8.44
C PHE A 15 -26.37 -10.65 7.35
N ALA A 16 -26.10 -9.87 6.30
CA ALA A 16 -25.09 -10.22 5.32
C ALA A 16 -23.71 -10.06 5.98
N PHE A 17 -23.09 -11.18 6.37
CA PHE A 17 -21.67 -11.22 6.70
C PHE A 17 -20.88 -10.87 5.43
N GLN A 18 -20.47 -9.61 5.31
CA GLN A 18 -19.46 -9.22 4.34
C GLN A 18 -18.16 -9.90 4.77
N LEU A 19 -17.75 -10.92 4.02
CA LEU A 19 -16.39 -11.47 4.12
C LEU A 19 -15.44 -10.35 3.74
N ALA A 20 -14.83 -9.71 4.74
CA ALA A 20 -13.73 -8.78 4.52
C ALA A 20 -12.64 -9.56 3.76
N ARG A 21 -12.43 -9.22 2.49
CA ARG A 21 -11.28 -9.72 1.75
C ARG A 21 -10.06 -9.07 2.38
N ALA A 22 -9.11 -9.87 2.85
CA ALA A 22 -7.80 -9.38 3.24
C ALA A 22 -7.21 -8.61 2.06
N ASP A 23 -7.03 -7.29 2.22
CA ASP A 23 -6.43 -6.48 1.18
C ASP A 23 -4.91 -6.65 1.28
N LEU A 24 -4.34 -7.25 0.24
CA LEU A 24 -2.90 -7.39 0.10
C LEU A 24 -2.28 -5.98 0.03
N SER A 25 -1.33 -5.69 0.92
CA SER A 25 -0.64 -4.39 0.95
C SER A 25 0.87 -4.59 1.12
N TYR A 26 1.67 -3.62 0.69
CA TYR A 26 3.06 -3.57 1.13
C TYR A 26 3.14 -2.84 2.47
N TYR A 27 3.82 -3.47 3.41
CA TYR A 27 4.28 -2.79 4.60
C TYR A 27 5.58 -2.05 4.32
N CYS A 28 5.59 -0.78 4.70
CA CYS A 28 6.77 0.07 4.71
C CYS A 28 7.01 0.60 6.11
N GLU A 29 8.24 0.42 6.59
CA GLU A 29 8.70 1.06 7.81
C GLU A 29 8.76 2.59 7.61
N MET A 30 8.80 3.33 8.72
CA MET A 30 9.09 4.76 8.70
C MET A 30 10.50 5.01 8.12
N ALA A 31 10.69 6.17 7.49
CA ALA A 31 11.97 6.50 6.86
C ALA A 31 13.15 6.45 7.85
N LYS A 32 14.22 5.73 7.45
CA LYS A 32 15.42 5.47 8.29
C LYS A 32 16.50 6.55 8.22
N ASP A 33 16.22 7.64 7.53
CA ASP A 33 17.12 8.79 7.36
C ASP A 33 16.97 9.87 8.44
N GLY A 34 16.22 9.58 9.51
CA GLY A 34 15.95 10.50 10.62
C GLY A 34 14.79 11.46 10.37
N THR A 35 14.17 11.45 9.17
CA THR A 35 13.00 12.29 8.88
C THR A 35 11.71 11.76 9.49
N ASN A 36 11.65 10.44 9.77
CA ASN A 36 10.43 9.75 10.17
C ASN A 36 9.24 10.04 9.23
N MET A 37 9.51 10.08 7.92
CA MET A 37 8.46 10.21 6.91
C MET A 37 7.76 8.86 6.68
N ILE A 38 6.45 8.92 6.43
CA ILE A 38 5.68 7.75 6.01
C ILE A 38 6.06 7.42 4.57
N GLN A 39 6.38 6.15 4.31
CA GLN A 39 6.82 5.67 3.01
C GLN A 39 5.75 4.80 2.34
N LYS A 40 5.83 4.68 1.02
CA LYS A 40 5.05 3.74 0.20
C LYS A 40 5.99 2.91 -0.66
N ALA A 41 5.55 1.74 -1.10
CA ALA A 41 6.36 0.87 -1.94
C ALA A 41 6.35 1.33 -3.41
N TYR A 42 7.53 1.33 -4.02
CA TYR A 42 7.77 1.67 -5.41
C TYR A 42 8.76 0.70 -6.06
N CYS A 43 8.63 0.54 -7.37
CA CYS A 43 9.65 -0.04 -8.23
C CYS A 43 10.39 1.08 -8.94
N CYS A 44 11.70 1.17 -8.74
CA CYS A 44 12.53 2.29 -9.19
C CYS A 44 13.71 1.77 -10.01
N ASP A 45 13.81 2.16 -11.28
CA ASP A 45 14.83 1.63 -12.20
C ASP A 45 16.18 2.38 -12.11
N ASP A 46 16.21 3.51 -11.40
CA ASP A 46 17.33 4.46 -11.39
C ASP A 46 17.85 4.80 -9.99
N LEU A 47 17.63 3.90 -9.03
CA LEU A 47 18.11 4.08 -7.66
C LEU A 47 19.62 4.24 -7.63
N ARG A 48 20.05 5.32 -6.99
CA ARG A 48 21.45 5.67 -6.77
C ARG A 48 21.63 6.21 -5.35
N PRO A 49 22.82 6.12 -4.76
CA PRO A 49 23.09 6.76 -3.47
C PRO A 49 22.72 8.25 -3.50
N ALA A 50 22.03 8.73 -2.46
CA ALA A 50 21.69 10.13 -2.33
C ALA A 50 22.97 10.98 -2.20
N ARG A 51 23.03 12.11 -2.91
CA ARG A 51 24.25 12.94 -2.99
C ARG A 51 24.67 13.57 -1.66
N TYR A 52 23.72 13.79 -0.75
CA TYR A 52 23.93 14.57 0.48
C TYR A 52 23.81 13.73 1.75
N ALA A 53 23.65 12.41 1.61
CA ALA A 53 23.52 11.54 2.76
C ALA A 53 23.93 10.12 2.42
N GLU A 54 24.78 9.59 3.28
CA GLU A 54 25.15 8.19 3.29
C GLU A 54 23.99 7.44 3.96
N ASN A 55 23.56 6.31 3.38
CA ASN A 55 22.52 5.38 3.89
C ASN A 55 21.10 5.46 3.30
N PHE A 56 20.85 6.28 2.28
CA PHE A 56 19.60 6.17 1.53
C PHE A 56 19.78 6.37 0.02
N LEU A 57 18.83 5.79 -0.72
CA LEU A 57 18.82 5.82 -2.18
C LEU A 57 17.87 6.91 -2.66
N GLN A 58 18.20 7.44 -3.83
CA GLN A 58 17.40 8.40 -4.55
C GLN A 58 17.07 7.83 -5.93
N GLY A 59 15.81 7.94 -6.34
CA GLY A 59 15.36 7.64 -7.69
C GLY A 59 14.53 8.80 -8.25
N ASP A 60 14.53 8.93 -9.58
CA ASP A 60 13.69 9.88 -10.31
C ASP A 60 12.63 9.14 -11.16
N LYS A 61 12.80 7.83 -11.38
CA LYS A 61 11.92 6.97 -12.18
C LYS A 61 11.36 5.82 -11.36
N CYS A 62 10.35 6.14 -10.57
CA CYS A 62 9.67 5.19 -9.70
C CYS A 62 8.20 5.03 -10.09
N THR A 63 7.72 3.79 -10.10
CA THR A 63 6.30 3.44 -10.30
C THR A 63 5.73 2.84 -9.02
N PRO A 64 4.50 3.19 -8.60
CA PRO A 64 3.89 2.61 -7.41
C PRO A 64 3.84 1.08 -7.51
N ALA A 65 4.26 0.39 -6.45
CA ALA A 65 4.15 -1.06 -6.39
C ALA A 65 2.77 -1.45 -5.85
N ASP A 66 1.93 -2.05 -6.69
CA ASP A 66 0.69 -2.70 -6.27
C ASP A 66 0.97 -4.19 -6.04
N PRO A 67 0.77 -4.72 -4.82
CA PRO A 67 1.13 -6.10 -4.49
C PRO A 67 0.33 -7.13 -5.29
N LYS A 68 -0.83 -6.77 -5.85
CA LYS A 68 -1.63 -7.64 -6.73
C LYS A 68 -1.01 -7.81 -8.12
N THR A 69 -0.17 -6.87 -8.55
CA THR A 69 0.43 -6.86 -9.89
C THR A 69 1.94 -7.06 -9.89
N VAL A 70 2.63 -6.57 -8.85
CA VAL A 70 4.09 -6.60 -8.73
C VAL A 70 4.56 -7.83 -7.96
N GLY A 71 3.85 -8.28 -6.92
CA GLY A 71 4.30 -9.41 -6.11
C GLY A 71 5.61 -9.09 -5.35
N ASP A 72 6.52 -10.04 -5.21
CA ASP A 72 7.72 -9.83 -4.38
C ASP A 72 8.86 -9.09 -5.11
N THR A 73 8.79 -8.97 -6.43
CA THR A 73 9.88 -8.43 -7.27
C THR A 73 9.36 -7.48 -8.34
N CYS A 74 10.06 -6.37 -8.52
CA CYS A 74 9.81 -5.39 -9.56
C CYS A 74 10.05 -5.98 -10.96
N PRO A 75 9.19 -5.64 -11.94
CA PRO A 75 9.15 -6.32 -13.23
C PRO A 75 10.37 -6.00 -14.12
N ASN A 76 11.02 -4.84 -13.93
CA ASN A 76 12.06 -4.34 -14.82
C ASN A 76 13.46 -4.84 -14.46
N ASP A 77 13.76 -4.92 -13.16
CA ASP A 77 15.10 -5.19 -12.64
C ASP A 77 15.17 -6.44 -11.74
N GLY A 78 14.02 -7.03 -11.40
CA GLY A 78 13.92 -8.18 -10.50
C GLY A 78 14.26 -7.84 -9.04
N MET A 79 14.43 -6.57 -8.68
CA MET A 79 14.69 -6.14 -7.31
C MET A 79 13.42 -6.15 -6.48
N MET A 80 13.54 -6.23 -5.16
CA MET A 80 12.36 -6.07 -4.30
C MET A 80 11.84 -4.63 -4.38
N PRO A 81 10.52 -4.40 -4.29
CA PRO A 81 9.99 -3.05 -4.13
C PRO A 81 10.67 -2.31 -2.98
N THR A 82 11.00 -1.04 -3.20
CA THR A 82 11.62 -0.19 -2.19
C THR A 82 10.60 0.76 -1.59
N CYS A 83 10.67 0.95 -0.28
CA CYS A 83 9.87 1.93 0.43
C CYS A 83 10.51 3.30 0.29
N CYS A 84 9.74 4.21 -0.31
CA CYS A 84 10.17 5.56 -0.58
C CYS A 84 9.12 6.57 -0.14
N TYR A 85 9.57 7.77 0.20
CA TYR A 85 8.73 8.94 0.28
C TYR A 85 9.20 9.97 -0.76
N THR A 86 8.32 10.90 -1.11
CA THR A 86 8.60 11.86 -2.20
C THR A 86 8.86 13.25 -1.64
N ILE A 87 9.93 13.89 -2.11
CA ILE A 87 10.17 15.32 -1.96
C ILE A 87 10.10 15.92 -3.37
N GLU A 88 9.08 16.73 -3.63
CA GLU A 88 8.77 17.25 -4.97
C GLU A 88 8.60 16.13 -6.01
N HIS A 89 9.62 15.87 -6.82
CA HIS A 89 9.64 14.84 -7.88
C HIS A 89 10.65 13.72 -7.60
N VAL A 90 11.38 13.82 -6.49
CA VAL A 90 12.45 12.90 -6.12
C VAL A 90 11.93 11.87 -5.13
N PHE A 91 12.24 10.60 -5.38
CA PHE A 91 11.93 9.51 -4.47
C PHE A 91 13.13 9.23 -3.58
N ILE A 92 12.94 9.36 -2.27
CA ILE A 92 13.93 9.02 -1.25
C ILE A 92 13.55 7.68 -0.65
N CYS A 93 14.40 6.68 -0.84
CA CYS A 93 14.13 5.29 -0.49
C CYS A 93 15.09 4.81 0.60
N THR A 94 14.54 4.32 1.70
CA THR A 94 15.34 4.03 2.91
C THR A 94 15.23 2.58 3.38
N SER A 95 14.33 1.78 2.80
CA SER A 95 14.14 0.37 3.13
C SER A 95 13.46 -0.40 1.99
N ASN A 96 13.38 -1.72 2.11
CA ASN A 96 12.57 -2.55 1.20
C ASN A 96 11.12 -2.64 1.72
N GLY A 97 10.19 -2.85 0.80
CA GLY A 97 8.79 -3.13 1.07
C GLY A 97 8.52 -4.64 1.06
N TYR A 98 7.63 -5.07 1.95
CA TYR A 98 7.29 -6.49 2.10
C TYR A 98 5.78 -6.66 2.02
N ILE A 99 5.32 -7.66 1.27
CA ILE A 99 3.90 -7.97 1.21
C ILE A 99 3.43 -8.45 2.58
N GLN A 100 2.32 -7.87 3.04
CA GLN A 100 1.61 -8.32 4.21
C GLN A 100 0.14 -8.59 3.87
N ASN A 101 -0.38 -9.66 4.47
CA ASN A 101 -1.81 -9.94 4.52
C ASN A 101 -2.39 -9.15 5.69
N LEU A 102 -3.25 -8.17 5.41
CA LEU A 102 -3.99 -7.39 6.41
C LEU A 102 -5.37 -8.00 6.70
#